data_AF-A0A382EM35-F1
#
_entry.id   AF-A0A382EM35-F1
#
_cell.length_a   1.000
_cell.length_b   1.000
_cell.length_c   1.000
_cell.angle_alpha   90.00
_cell.angle_beta   90.00
_cell.angle_gamma   90.00
#
_symmetry.space_group_name_H-M   'P 1'
#
loop_
_entity.id
_entity.type
_entity.pdbx_description
1 polymer ?
#
loop_
_entity_poly.entity_id
_entity_poly.type
_entity_poly.pdbx_seq_one_letter_code
_entity_poly.pdbx_strand_id
1 'polypeptide(L)'
;MDQVRIAMWSGPRNISTTMMRSFSSRSDTFVTDEPFYACYLQRTGLQHPGREEILRSCKRDYHSIINDITSPVPAGKTVWYQKHMAHHLEHDDSLAWTQDLMNCLLIRTPAEVISSFSKKNELTDVNELGYLQQIQLYRYHNNKLPVVDAQDILQDPSGVLSNL
;
A
#
# COMPACT_ATOMS: atom_id res chain seq x y z
N MET A 1 -11.38 18.28 14.59
CA MET A 1 -11.58 16.89 14.15
C MET A 1 -10.22 16.27 14.05
N ASP A 2 -10.00 15.15 14.72
CA ASP A 2 -8.72 14.47 14.65
C ASP A 2 -8.49 13.96 13.23
N GLN A 3 -7.31 14.27 12.68
CA GLN A 3 -6.92 13.82 11.36
C GLN A 3 -6.48 12.35 11.43
N VAL A 4 -6.97 11.53 10.51
CA VAL A 4 -6.62 10.10 10.44
C VAL A 4 -5.84 9.83 9.17
N ARG A 5 -4.71 9.14 9.31
CA ARG A 5 -3.90 8.65 8.18
C ARG A 5 -3.93 7.13 8.16
N ILE A 6 -4.48 6.56 7.10
CA ILE A 6 -4.61 5.13 6.89
C ILE A 6 -3.55 4.70 5.89
N ALA A 7 -2.68 3.79 6.28
CA ALA A 7 -1.76 3.11 5.39
C ALA A 7 -2.29 1.70 5.11
N MET A 8 -2.89 1.51 3.93
CA MET A 8 -3.36 0.20 3.48
C MET A 8 -2.26 -0.50 2.69
N TRP A 9 -1.71 -1.58 3.27
CA TRP A 9 -0.59 -2.32 2.74
C TRP A 9 -1.04 -3.58 2.03
N SER A 10 -0.67 -3.73 0.76
CA SER A 10 -1.07 -4.88 -0.06
C SER A 10 0.08 -5.41 -0.93
N GLY A 11 0.04 -6.69 -1.27
CA GLY A 11 0.79 -7.23 -2.41
C GLY A 11 0.09 -6.92 -3.75
N PRO A 12 0.72 -7.18 -4.91
CA PRO A 12 0.03 -7.09 -6.19
C PRO A 12 -1.21 -7.99 -6.20
N ARG A 13 -2.19 -7.66 -7.04
CA ARG A 13 -3.41 -8.49 -7.27
C ARG A 13 -4.36 -8.61 -6.05
N ASN A 14 -4.34 -7.64 -5.14
CA ASN A 14 -5.10 -7.61 -3.87
C ASN A 14 -6.22 -6.54 -3.79
N ILE A 15 -7.05 -6.34 -4.84
CA ILE A 15 -8.15 -5.34 -4.90
C ILE A 15 -7.84 -3.91 -4.39
N SER A 16 -6.57 -3.56 -4.19
CA SER A 16 -6.16 -2.35 -3.47
C SER A 16 -6.55 -1.09 -4.24
N THR A 17 -6.53 -1.14 -5.57
CA THR A 17 -7.07 -0.07 -6.43
C THR A 17 -8.58 0.10 -6.24
N THR A 18 -9.34 -0.98 -6.06
CA THR A 18 -10.78 -0.90 -5.79
C THR A 18 -11.03 -0.23 -4.45
N MET A 19 -10.30 -0.63 -3.41
CA MET A 19 -10.35 -0.01 -2.09
C MET A 19 -10.01 1.48 -2.15
N MET A 20 -8.91 1.84 -2.81
CA MET A 20 -8.51 3.22 -3.04
C MET A 20 -9.62 4.03 -3.72
N ARG A 21 -10.26 3.48 -4.76
CA ARG A 21 -11.37 4.13 -5.46
C ARG A 21 -12.57 4.34 -4.56
N SER A 22 -12.90 3.36 -3.71
CA SER A 22 -13.97 3.49 -2.71
C SER A 22 -13.70 4.67 -1.78
N PHE A 23 -12.50 4.77 -1.19
CA PHE A 23 -12.12 5.92 -0.35
C PHE A 23 -12.10 7.25 -1.12
N SER A 24 -11.68 7.25 -2.39
CA SER A 24 -11.65 8.47 -3.22
C SER A 24 -13.04 9.06 -3.50
N SER A 25 -14.11 8.25 -3.38
CA SER A 25 -15.48 8.72 -3.55
C SER A 25 -16.03 9.48 -2.34
N ARG A 26 -15.32 9.47 -1.21
CA ARG A 26 -15.75 10.15 0.01
C ARG A 26 -15.32 11.63 -0.01
N SER A 27 -16.23 12.51 0.39
CA SER A 27 -15.96 13.95 0.43
C SER A 27 -14.97 14.37 1.51
N ASP A 28 -14.77 13.55 2.55
CA ASP A 28 -13.90 13.80 3.70
C ASP A 28 -12.48 13.24 3.54
N THR A 29 -12.19 12.59 2.41
CA THR A 29 -10.98 11.78 2.22
C THR A 29 -10.07 12.35 1.14
N PHE A 30 -8.76 12.36 1.42
CA PHE A 30 -7.70 12.51 0.43
C PHE A 30 -7.04 11.15 0.17
N VAL A 31 -6.61 10.91 -1.07
CA VAL A 31 -6.05 9.62 -1.47
C VAL A 31 -4.68 9.80 -2.11
N THR A 32 -3.73 8.94 -1.73
CA THR A 32 -2.44 8.82 -2.40
C THR A 32 -2.25 7.39 -2.93
N ASP A 33 -1.90 7.28 -4.21
CA ASP A 33 -1.66 6.02 -4.90
C ASP A 33 -0.15 5.72 -4.93
N GLU A 34 0.26 4.61 -4.32
CA GLU A 34 1.60 4.01 -4.36
C GLU A 34 2.76 5.03 -4.23
N PRO A 35 2.88 5.74 -3.10
CA PRO A 35 3.84 6.84 -2.96
C PRO A 35 5.31 6.41 -3.16
N PHE A 36 5.63 5.13 -2.91
CA PHE A 36 6.98 4.58 -3.07
C PHE A 36 7.27 3.99 -4.47
N TYR A 37 6.33 4.02 -5.41
CA TYR A 37 6.50 3.31 -6.68
C TYR A 37 7.71 3.78 -7.50
N ALA A 38 7.90 5.10 -7.60
CA ALA A 38 9.06 5.65 -8.32
C ALA A 38 10.39 5.39 -7.60
N CYS A 39 10.39 5.35 -6.26
CA CYS A 39 11.54 4.92 -5.46
C CYS A 39 11.91 3.46 -5.78
N TYR A 40 10.91 2.58 -5.80
CA TYR A 40 11.06 1.17 -6.15
C TYR A 40 11.59 0.97 -7.58
N LEU A 41 11.03 1.66 -8.58
CA LEU A 41 11.51 1.58 -9.98
C LEU A 41 12.95 2.10 -10.15
N GLN A 42 13.36 3.09 -9.34
CA GLN A 42 14.73 3.57 -9.33
C GLN A 42 15.68 2.54 -8.73
N ARG A 43 15.33 1.95 -7.59
CA ARG A 43 16.16 0.98 -6.85
C ARG A 43 16.35 -0.33 -7.62
N THR A 44 15.27 -0.88 -8.16
CA THR A 44 15.28 -2.19 -8.83
C THR A 44 15.73 -2.14 -10.28
N GLY A 45 15.62 -0.98 -10.94
CA GLY A 45 15.87 -0.87 -12.37
C GLY A 45 14.81 -1.57 -13.24
N LEU A 46 13.67 -1.99 -12.65
CA LEU A 46 12.59 -2.69 -13.34
C LEU A 46 12.11 -1.90 -14.57
N GLN A 47 12.00 -2.60 -15.70
CA GLN A 47 11.50 -2.02 -16.95
C GLN A 47 9.97 -2.08 -16.96
N HIS A 48 9.34 -0.97 -16.60
CA HIS A 48 7.89 -0.80 -16.63
C HIS A 48 7.49 0.17 -17.74
N PRO A 49 6.36 -0.06 -18.45
CA PRO A 49 5.81 0.93 -19.37
C PRO A 49 5.60 2.30 -18.69
N GLY A 50 6.12 3.38 -19.29
CA GLY A 50 6.03 4.71 -18.69
C GLY A 50 6.98 4.97 -17.50
N ARG A 51 7.97 4.09 -17.27
CA ARG A 51 9.00 4.26 -16.21
C ARG A 51 9.61 5.66 -16.20
N GLU A 52 10.08 6.15 -17.34
CA GLU A 52 10.75 7.45 -17.43
C GLU A 52 9.82 8.61 -17.07
N GLU A 53 8.52 8.50 -17.37
CA GLU A 53 7.52 9.49 -16.98
C GLU A 53 7.26 9.46 -15.47
N ILE A 54 7.14 8.26 -14.89
CA ILE A 54 6.97 8.06 -13.45
C ILE A 54 8.16 8.62 -12.68
N LEU A 55 9.39 8.31 -13.11
CA LEU A 55 10.61 8.78 -12.46
C LEU A 55 10.80 10.30 -12.53
N ARG A 56 10.22 10.96 -13.54
CA ARG A 56 10.25 12.43 -13.68
C ARG A 56 9.16 13.11 -12.85
N SER A 57 7.98 12.50 -12.75
CA SER A 57 6.80 13.11 -12.13
C SER A 57 6.67 12.82 -10.63
N CYS A 58 7.24 11.71 -10.15
CA CYS A 58 7.12 11.28 -8.77
C CYS A 58 8.42 11.49 -7.97
N LYS A 59 8.28 11.67 -6.65
CA LYS A 59 9.42 11.65 -5.73
C LYS A 59 10.04 10.27 -5.69
N ARG A 60 11.36 10.23 -5.51
CA ARG A 60 12.15 8.98 -5.54
C ARG A 60 12.97 8.75 -4.28
N ASP A 61 13.18 9.79 -3.47
CA ASP A 61 13.90 9.68 -2.22
C ASP A 61 12.97 9.18 -1.11
N TYR A 62 13.36 8.07 -0.47
CA TYR A 62 12.56 7.40 0.57
C TYR A 62 12.18 8.33 1.72
N HIS A 63 13.12 9.12 2.25
CA HIS A 63 12.89 10.01 3.38
C HIS A 63 12.01 11.20 2.97
N SER A 64 12.19 11.73 1.77
CA SER A 64 11.35 12.80 1.24
C SER A 64 9.90 12.34 1.06
N ILE A 65 9.70 11.10 0.60
CA ILE A 65 8.36 10.50 0.48
C ILE A 65 7.71 10.36 1.85
N ILE A 66 8.45 9.84 2.85
CA ILE A 66 7.97 9.73 4.23
C ILE A 66 7.51 11.08 4.78
N ASN A 67 8.34 12.12 4.62
CA ASN A 67 8.01 13.46 5.12
C ASN A 67 6.71 13.99 4.50
N ASP A 68 6.41 13.65 3.25
CA ASP A 68 5.15 14.02 2.63
C ASP A 68 3.99 13.22 3.23
N ILE A 69 4.07 11.89 3.23
CA ILE A 69 2.95 11.02 3.59
C ILE A 69 2.63 11.00 5.10
N THR A 70 3.51 11.56 5.94
CA THR A 70 3.27 11.77 7.37
C THR A 70 2.89 13.22 7.71
N SER A 71 2.87 14.11 6.72
CA SER A 71 2.49 15.52 6.90
C SER A 71 0.98 15.68 7.24
N PRO A 72 0.49 16.89 7.58
CA PRO A 72 -0.93 17.13 7.79
C PRO A 72 -1.79 16.68 6.61
N VAL A 73 -3.01 16.21 6.88
CA VAL A 73 -3.91 15.68 5.84
C VAL A 73 -4.18 16.77 4.78
N PRO A 74 -3.95 16.48 3.47
CA PRO A 74 -4.07 17.48 2.41
C PRO A 74 -5.50 17.96 2.16
N ALA A 75 -5.61 19.09 1.45
CA ALA A 75 -6.86 19.61 0.88
C ALA A 75 -8.01 19.82 1.90
N GLY A 76 -7.67 20.10 3.16
CA GLY A 76 -8.66 20.31 4.23
C GLY A 76 -9.49 19.07 4.58
N LYS A 77 -9.03 17.88 4.16
CA LYS A 77 -9.68 16.59 4.46
C LYS A 77 -9.38 16.15 5.89
N THR A 78 -10.19 15.24 6.41
CA THR A 78 -10.01 14.66 7.75
C THR A 78 -9.42 13.26 7.69
N VAL A 79 -9.60 12.55 6.57
CA VAL A 79 -9.05 11.22 6.32
C VAL A 79 -8.03 11.30 5.18
N TRP A 80 -6.88 10.67 5.38
CA TRP A 80 -5.91 10.41 4.31
C TRP A 80 -5.73 8.91 4.14
N TYR A 81 -6.24 8.37 3.04
CA TYR A 81 -6.02 6.99 2.66
C TYR A 81 -4.81 6.86 1.73
N GLN A 82 -3.86 6.03 2.10
CA GLN A 82 -2.65 5.78 1.34
C GLN A 82 -2.64 4.32 0.90
N LYS A 83 -2.64 4.10 -0.42
CA LYS A 83 -2.48 2.77 -1.00
C LYS A 83 -0.99 2.45 -1.09
N HIS A 84 -0.52 1.54 -0.26
CA HIS A 84 0.86 1.08 -0.26
C HIS A 84 0.98 -0.32 -0.83
N MET A 85 1.98 -0.50 -1.70
CA MET A 85 2.40 -1.82 -2.15
C MET A 85 3.57 -2.26 -1.29
N ALA A 86 3.42 -3.35 -0.54
CA ALA A 86 4.41 -3.76 0.45
C ALA A 86 5.77 -4.12 -0.19
N HIS A 87 5.76 -4.66 -1.41
CA HIS A 87 6.98 -4.96 -2.17
C HIS A 87 7.76 -3.73 -2.63
N HIS A 88 7.24 -2.51 -2.45
CA HIS A 88 8.02 -1.29 -2.70
C HIS A 88 9.01 -0.98 -1.57
N LEU A 89 8.87 -1.63 -0.40
CA LEU A 89 9.81 -1.52 0.69
C LEU A 89 10.96 -2.51 0.49
N GLU A 90 12.18 -2.03 0.76
CA GLU A 90 13.38 -2.86 0.86
C GLU A 90 13.52 -3.41 2.29
N HIS A 91 14.24 -4.53 2.43
CA HIS A 91 14.45 -5.18 3.72
C HIS A 91 15.02 -4.23 4.80
N ASP A 92 15.94 -3.34 4.40
CA ASP A 92 16.67 -2.44 5.30
C ASP A 92 15.99 -1.06 5.48
N ASP A 93 14.84 -0.84 4.84
CA ASP A 93 14.09 0.40 5.01
C ASP A 93 13.57 0.53 6.47
N SER A 94 13.78 1.70 7.07
CA SER A 94 13.22 1.97 8.40
C SER A 94 11.70 2.04 8.35
N LEU A 95 11.04 1.27 9.22
CA LEU A 95 9.57 1.25 9.37
C LEU A 95 9.07 2.21 10.46
N ALA A 96 9.95 3.00 11.10
CA ALA A 96 9.59 3.83 12.26
C ALA A 96 8.43 4.80 11.99
N TRP A 97 8.40 5.40 10.80
CA TRP A 97 7.34 6.32 10.37
C TRP A 97 5.95 5.69 10.33
N THR A 98 5.85 4.36 10.24
CA THR A 98 4.57 3.67 10.23
C THR A 98 3.89 3.70 11.60
N GLN A 99 4.61 3.97 12.70
CA GLN A 99 4.03 4.09 14.05
C GLN A 99 3.02 5.24 14.16
N ASP A 100 3.15 6.27 13.32
CA ASP A 100 2.28 7.45 13.34
C ASP A 100 1.04 7.31 12.44
N LEU A 101 0.80 6.10 11.90
CA LEU A 101 -0.26 5.80 10.94
C LEU A 101 -1.16 4.67 11.44
N MET A 102 -2.42 4.68 11.03
CA MET A 102 -3.29 3.52 11.12
C MET A 102 -2.94 2.55 9.99
N ASN A 103 -2.11 1.54 10.29
CA ASN A 103 -1.70 0.53 9.32
C ASN A 103 -2.71 -0.61 9.27
N CYS A 104 -3.09 -1.02 8.06
CA CYS A 104 -3.91 -2.20 7.81
C CYS A 104 -3.27 -3.06 6.73
N LEU A 105 -3.31 -4.37 6.89
CA LEU A 105 -2.82 -5.33 5.91
C LEU A 105 -4.00 -5.87 5.09
N LEU A 106 -3.97 -5.64 3.79
CA LEU A 106 -4.89 -6.26 2.84
C LEU A 106 -4.20 -7.46 2.20
N ILE A 107 -4.74 -8.65 2.48
CA ILE A 107 -4.18 -9.92 2.03
C ILE A 107 -5.15 -10.64 1.10
N ARG A 108 -4.62 -11.65 0.43
CA ARG A 108 -5.37 -12.61 -0.38
C ARG A 108 -4.58 -13.90 -0.39
N THR A 109 -5.26 -15.02 -0.56
CA THR A 109 -4.63 -16.35 -0.70
C THR A 109 -3.45 -16.34 -1.68
N PRO A 110 -2.23 -16.73 -1.25
CA PRO A 110 -1.03 -16.71 -2.10
C PRO A 110 -1.16 -17.48 -3.42
N ALA A 111 -1.81 -18.65 -3.40
CA ALA A 111 -2.02 -19.45 -4.59
C ALA A 111 -2.82 -18.69 -5.68
N GLU A 112 -3.84 -17.93 -5.28
CA GLU A 112 -4.64 -17.12 -6.21
C GLU A 112 -3.87 -15.91 -6.73
N VAL A 113 -3.07 -15.28 -5.87
CA VAL A 113 -2.24 -14.14 -6.25
C VAL A 113 -1.18 -14.58 -7.27
N ILE A 114 -0.46 -15.68 -7.00
CA ILE A 114 0.52 -16.26 -7.94
C ILE A 114 -0.17 -16.58 -9.27
N SER A 115 -1.30 -17.30 -9.23
CA SER A 115 -2.06 -17.64 -10.43
C SER A 115 -2.50 -16.39 -11.22
N SER A 116 -2.93 -15.32 -10.55
CA SER A 116 -3.31 -14.07 -11.22
C SER A 116 -2.11 -13.27 -11.71
N PHE A 117 -0.97 -13.31 -11.01
CA PHE A 117 0.24 -12.56 -11.34
C PHE A 117 0.90 -13.17 -12.57
N SER A 118 1.07 -14.49 -12.59
CA SER A 118 1.68 -15.25 -13.68
C SER A 118 0.94 -15.14 -15.02
N LYS A 119 -0.31 -14.68 -15.04
CA LYS A 119 -1.06 -14.39 -16.28
C LYS A 119 -0.56 -13.14 -17.02
N LYS A 120 0.12 -12.23 -16.32
CA LYS A 120 0.53 -10.92 -16.86
C LYS A 120 2.01 -10.64 -16.72
N ASN A 121 2.65 -11.26 -15.74
CA ASN A 121 4.04 -11.03 -15.39
C ASN A 121 4.74 -12.38 -15.17
N GLU A 122 6.05 -12.42 -15.40
CA GLU A 122 6.89 -13.51 -14.92
C GLU A 122 7.22 -13.24 -13.45
N LEU A 123 7.05 -14.24 -12.56
CA LEU A 123 7.43 -14.12 -11.16
C LEU A 123 8.88 -14.56 -11.02
N THR A 124 9.79 -13.62 -10.76
CA THR A 124 11.23 -13.89 -10.67
C THR A 124 11.72 -13.99 -9.23
N ASP A 125 11.07 -13.28 -8.31
CA ASP A 125 11.32 -13.31 -6.88
C ASP A 125 10.01 -13.30 -6.08
N VAL A 126 9.94 -14.09 -5.00
CA VAL A 126 8.82 -14.09 -4.05
C VAL A 126 8.60 -12.72 -3.40
N ASN A 127 9.65 -11.90 -3.29
CA ASN A 127 9.58 -10.53 -2.78
C ASN A 127 8.63 -9.63 -3.60
N GLU A 128 8.43 -9.93 -4.88
CA GLU A 128 7.49 -9.19 -5.75
C GLU A 128 6.04 -9.32 -5.28
N LEU A 129 5.72 -10.36 -4.53
CA LEU A 129 4.37 -10.60 -4.00
C LEU A 129 4.06 -9.78 -2.74
N GLY A 130 5.07 -9.19 -2.09
CA GLY A 130 4.88 -8.30 -0.93
C GLY A 130 4.57 -9.01 0.39
N TYR A 131 4.39 -10.34 0.42
CA TYR A 131 4.03 -11.06 1.65
C TYR A 131 5.12 -11.02 2.71
N LEU A 132 6.40 -11.12 2.32
CA LEU A 132 7.52 -11.07 3.26
C LEU A 132 7.62 -9.69 3.93
N GLN A 133 7.40 -8.63 3.16
CA GLN A 133 7.36 -7.25 3.64
C GLN A 133 6.13 -7.00 4.52
N GLN A 134 4.97 -7.57 4.19
CA GLN A 134 3.78 -7.52 5.06
C GLN A 134 4.04 -8.23 6.41
N ILE A 135 4.73 -9.37 6.41
CA ILE A 135 5.13 -10.07 7.64
C ILE A 135 6.12 -9.24 8.45
N GLN A 136 7.10 -8.60 7.79
CA GLN A 136 8.05 -7.70 8.45
C GLN A 136 7.31 -6.54 9.13
N LEU A 137 6.37 -5.91 8.43
CA LEU A 137 5.54 -4.84 8.97
C LEU A 137 4.65 -5.32 10.12
N TYR A 138 4.01 -6.48 9.99
CA TYR A 138 3.18 -7.07 11.04
C TYR A 138 3.99 -7.31 12.33
N ARG A 139 5.18 -7.91 12.19
CA ARG A 139 6.10 -8.18 13.31
C ARG A 139 6.61 -6.89 13.95
N TYR A 140 6.95 -5.89 13.13
CA TYR A 140 7.38 -4.58 13.61
C TYR A 140 6.32 -3.93 14.51
N HIS A 141 5.05 -4.11 14.17
CA HIS A 141 3.89 -3.66 14.96
C HIS A 141 3.42 -4.68 16.01
N ASN A 142 4.31 -5.53 16.50
CA ASN A 142 4.05 -6.52 17.54
C ASN A 142 2.88 -7.48 17.22
N ASN A 143 2.66 -7.77 15.94
CA ASN A 143 1.57 -8.64 15.45
C ASN A 143 0.16 -8.10 15.80
N LYS A 144 -0.02 -6.77 15.83
CA LYS A 144 -1.29 -6.13 16.24
C LYS A 144 -2.01 -5.36 15.14
N LEU A 145 -1.54 -5.41 13.90
CA LEU A 145 -2.21 -4.71 12.81
C LEU A 145 -3.50 -5.44 12.42
N PRO A 146 -4.59 -4.72 12.08
CA PRO A 146 -5.71 -5.29 11.36
C PRO A 146 -5.24 -5.99 10.08
N VAL A 147 -5.75 -7.20 9.86
CA VAL A 147 -5.50 -8.00 8.66
C VAL A 147 -6.84 -8.35 8.05
N VAL A 148 -7.01 -8.03 6.77
CA VAL A 148 -8.29 -8.17 6.07
C VAL A 148 -8.06 -8.96 4.79
N ASP A 149 -8.87 -9.99 4.57
CA ASP A 149 -8.86 -10.71 3.31
C ASP A 149 -9.66 -9.93 2.25
N ALA A 150 -9.07 -9.75 1.08
CA ALA A 150 -9.71 -9.16 -0.08
C ALA A 150 -10.99 -9.90 -0.47
N GLN A 151 -11.05 -11.21 -0.28
CA GLN A 151 -12.22 -12.03 -0.58
C GLN A 151 -13.39 -11.70 0.36
N ASP A 152 -13.13 -11.48 1.65
CA ASP A 152 -14.16 -11.11 2.63
C ASP A 152 -14.77 -9.76 2.27
N ILE A 153 -13.93 -8.78 1.87
CA ILE A 153 -14.41 -7.47 1.39
C ILE A 153 -15.28 -7.61 0.14
N LEU A 154 -14.94 -8.51 -0.79
CA LEU A 154 -15.74 -8.70 -2.00
C LEU A 154 -17.10 -9.37 -1.70
N GLN A 155 -17.18 -10.20 -0.66
CA GLN A 155 -18.39 -10.91 -0.27
C GLN A 155 -19.34 -10.04 0.56
N ASP A 156 -18.81 -9.25 1.50
CA ASP A 156 -19.58 -8.32 2.32
C ASP A 156 -18.80 -7.02 2.59
N PRO A 157 -18.77 -6.08 1.62
CA PRO A 157 -18.03 -4.83 1.79
C PRO A 157 -18.50 -4.04 3.01
N SER A 158 -19.82 -3.97 3.26
CA SER A 158 -20.37 -3.16 4.34
C SER A 158 -20.07 -3.78 5.71
N GLY A 159 -20.22 -5.10 5.85
CA GLY A 159 -19.94 -5.81 7.09
C GLY A 159 -18.45 -5.77 7.44
N VAL A 160 -17.56 -5.94 6.47
CA VAL A 160 -16.11 -5.91 6.75
C VAL A 160 -15.63 -4.49 7.06
N LEU A 161 -15.99 -3.51 6.23
CA LEU A 161 -15.45 -2.14 6.37
C LEU A 161 -15.97 -1.38 7.58
N SER A 162 -17.11 -1.77 8.15
CA SER A 162 -17.65 -1.15 9.37
C SER A 162 -16.97 -1.62 10.67
N ASN A 163 -16.15 -2.68 10.59
CA ASN A 163 -15.45 -3.27 11.74
C ASN A 163 -13.94 -2.91 11.79
N LEU A 164 -13.47 -2.09 10.86
CA LEU A 164 -12.09 -1.59 10.78
C LEU A 164 -11.98 -0.20 11.40
#